data_AF-A0A2J1E039-F1
#
_entry.id   AF-A0A2J1E039-F1
#
_cell.length_a   1.000
_cell.length_b   1.000
_cell.length_c   1.000
_cell.angle_alpha   90.00
_cell.angle_beta   90.00
_cell.angle_gamma   90.00
#
_symmetry.space_group_name_H-M   'P 1'
#
loop_
_entity.id
_entity.type
_entity.pdbx_description
1 polymer ?
#
loop_
_entity_poly.entity_id
_entity_poly.type
_entity_poly.pdbx_seq_one_letter_code
_entity_poly.pdbx_strand_id
1 'polypeptide(L)'
;MKKLIISVGMLILATIIGPGTIMASTITDAIYMADIRATNASYTAQQVSVPFIWSSQSLLDGYYIDPDFSNLALRDSGGVDIAFMPGYGSNPWMMWVEQISQNSAINYNLYTGGETAMGGKLAYFPGTAGMSVVDSASLELGSDFEI
;
A
#
# COMPACT_ATOMS: atom_id res chain seq x y z
N MET A 1 40.85 -1.66 27.24
CA MET A 1 39.73 -2.40 27.87
C MET A 1 38.37 -1.72 27.66
N LYS A 2 38.15 -0.45 28.04
CA LYS A 2 36.87 0.27 27.81
C LYS A 2 36.35 0.21 26.36
N LYS A 3 37.21 0.43 25.36
CA LYS A 3 36.82 0.40 23.94
C LYS A 3 36.37 -0.99 23.47
N LEU A 4 37.01 -2.06 23.97
CA LEU A 4 36.65 -3.45 23.65
C LEU A 4 35.28 -3.82 24.23
N ILE A 5 34.99 -3.40 25.47
CA ILE A 5 33.70 -3.64 26.13
C ILE A 5 32.56 -2.95 25.39
N ILE A 6 32.78 -1.72 24.91
CA ILE A 6 31.79 -0.97 24.13
C ILE A 6 31.53 -1.66 22.79
N SER A 7 32.58 -2.08 22.08
CA SER A 7 32.44 -2.76 20.78
C SER A 7 31.73 -4.11 20.89
N VAL A 8 32.05 -4.91 21.92
CA VAL A 8 31.37 -6.19 22.17
C VAL A 8 29.92 -5.97 22.61
N GLY A 9 29.66 -4.95 23.44
CA GLY A 9 28.30 -4.58 23.83
C GLY A 9 27.43 -4.13 22.65
N MET A 10 27.98 -3.32 21.74
CA MET A 10 27.29 -2.88 20.52
C MET A 10 27.02 -4.04 19.55
N LEU A 11 27.96 -4.99 19.42
CA LEU A 11 27.78 -6.16 18.58
C LEU A 11 26.66 -7.07 19.12
N ILE A 12 26.64 -7.32 20.44
CA ILE A 12 25.58 -8.10 21.09
C ILE A 12 24.23 -7.40 20.93
N LEU A 13 24.17 -6.08 21.13
CA LEU A 13 22.94 -5.32 20.96
C LEU A 13 22.43 -5.37 19.51
N ALA A 14 23.32 -5.27 18.53
CA ALA A 14 22.98 -5.39 17.11
C ALA A 14 22.48 -6.79 16.73
N THR A 15 22.94 -7.85 17.40
CA THR A 15 22.44 -9.22 17.17
C THR A 15 21.09 -9.52 17.84
N ILE A 16 20.70 -8.76 18.87
CA ILE A 16 19.39 -8.91 19.55
C ILE A 16 18.29 -8.18 18.78
N ILE A 17 18.65 -7.11 18.05
CA ILE A 17 17.74 -6.46 17.08
C ILE A 17 17.70 -7.36 15.83
N GLY A 18 16.97 -8.47 15.93
CA GLY A 18 16.63 -9.29 14.76
C GLY A 18 15.85 -8.50 13.71
N PRO A 19 15.63 -9.05 12.51
CA PRO A 19 14.78 -8.41 11.51
C PRO A 19 13.43 -8.08 12.16
N GLY A 20 13.10 -6.79 12.22
CA GLY A 20 11.81 -6.35 12.74
C GLY A 20 10.70 -7.02 11.95
N THR A 21 9.72 -7.59 12.64
CA THR A 21 8.50 -8.09 12.01
C THR A 21 7.83 -6.93 11.28
N ILE A 22 7.85 -6.95 9.95
CA ILE A 22 6.97 -6.12 9.16
C ILE A 22 5.57 -6.65 9.42
N MET A 23 4.80 -5.92 10.23
CA MET A 23 3.39 -6.24 10.45
C MET A 23 2.65 -5.92 9.15
N ALA A 24 2.39 -6.94 8.35
CA ALA A 24 1.41 -6.86 7.27
C ALA A 24 -0.01 -6.83 7.87
N SER A 25 -0.99 -6.45 7.07
CA SER A 25 -2.42 -6.41 7.39
C SER A 25 -2.93 -7.69 8.08
N THR A 26 -4.07 -7.65 8.74
CA THR A 26 -4.70 -8.93 9.15
C THR A 26 -5.56 -9.44 7.99
N ILE A 27 -5.32 -10.67 7.55
CA ILE A 27 -6.15 -11.34 6.52
C ILE A 27 -6.93 -12.52 7.09
N THR A 28 -6.97 -12.66 8.43
CA THR A 28 -7.51 -13.82 9.13
C THR A 28 -8.98 -14.09 8.82
N ASP A 29 -9.73 -13.04 8.47
CA ASP A 29 -11.17 -13.11 8.18
C ASP A 29 -11.49 -12.89 6.69
N ALA A 30 -10.48 -12.87 5.82
CA ALA A 30 -10.70 -12.70 4.39
C ALA A 30 -11.46 -13.90 3.81
N ILE A 31 -12.61 -13.64 3.17
CA ILE A 31 -13.45 -14.68 2.56
C ILE A 31 -13.03 -14.93 1.11
N TYR A 32 -12.61 -13.88 0.42
CA TYR A 32 -12.29 -13.92 -1.01
C TYR A 32 -10.85 -13.46 -1.26
N MET A 33 -10.24 -14.07 -2.28
CA MET A 33 -8.92 -13.72 -2.77
C MET A 33 -8.97 -13.59 -4.29
N ALA A 34 -8.34 -12.56 -4.84
CA ALA A 34 -8.15 -12.38 -6.26
C ALA A 34 -6.68 -12.11 -6.60
N ASP A 35 -6.23 -12.64 -7.74
CA ASP A 35 -4.91 -12.38 -8.28
C ASP A 35 -4.94 -11.14 -9.19
N ILE A 36 -4.10 -10.16 -8.89
CA ILE A 36 -3.89 -8.97 -9.72
C ILE A 36 -2.50 -9.07 -10.34
N ARG A 37 -2.42 -8.92 -11.66
CA ARG A 37 -1.15 -9.03 -12.39
C ARG A 37 -0.80 -7.70 -13.06
N ALA A 38 0.36 -7.15 -12.69
CA ALA A 38 0.98 -6.04 -13.39
C ALA A 38 2.00 -6.58 -14.40
N THR A 39 2.02 -6.04 -15.63
CA THR A 39 2.96 -6.41 -16.68
C THR A 39 3.73 -5.20 -17.17
N ASN A 40 5.00 -5.39 -17.51
CA ASN A 40 5.84 -4.36 -18.12
C ASN A 40 6.48 -4.92 -19.39
N ALA A 41 6.11 -4.35 -20.53
CA ALA A 41 6.66 -4.69 -21.85
C ALA A 41 7.73 -3.69 -22.33
N SER A 42 8.16 -2.77 -21.46
CA SER A 42 9.15 -1.73 -21.74
C SER A 42 10.38 -1.89 -20.84
N TYR A 43 11.18 -0.83 -20.68
CA TYR A 43 12.31 -0.78 -19.76
C TYR A 43 11.87 -0.94 -18.30
N THR A 44 12.80 -1.35 -17.42
CA THR A 44 12.57 -1.45 -15.98
C THR A 44 11.99 -0.13 -15.45
N ALA A 45 10.85 -0.23 -14.79
CA ALA A 45 10.16 0.90 -14.19
C ALA A 45 10.23 0.79 -12.67
N GLN A 46 10.37 1.93 -12.00
CA GLN A 46 10.42 2.04 -10.55
C GLN A 46 9.36 3.03 -10.11
N GLN A 47 8.79 2.82 -8.92
CA GLN A 47 7.87 3.76 -8.28
C GLN A 47 6.70 4.15 -9.20
N VAL A 48 6.01 3.14 -9.71
CA VAL A 48 4.94 3.33 -10.71
C VAL A 48 3.57 3.08 -10.12
N SER A 49 2.64 3.95 -10.48
CA SER A 49 1.21 3.74 -10.25
C SER A 49 0.61 2.96 -11.41
N VAL A 50 0.03 1.79 -11.11
CA VAL A 50 -0.54 0.89 -12.11
C VAL A 50 -2.07 0.90 -11.98
N PRO A 51 -2.80 1.36 -13.01
CA PRO A 51 -4.25 1.31 -13.01
C PRO A 51 -4.76 -0.10 -13.33
N PHE A 52 -5.86 -0.51 -12.71
CA PHE A 52 -6.65 -1.67 -13.12
C PHE A 52 -8.14 -1.37 -13.00
N ILE A 53 -8.96 -2.12 -13.75
CA ILE A 53 -10.41 -1.87 -13.83
C ILE A 53 -11.12 -2.95 -13.01
N TRP A 54 -11.85 -2.50 -11.98
CA TRP A 54 -12.76 -3.34 -11.22
C TRP A 54 -13.93 -2.48 -10.73
N SER A 55 -15.16 -2.90 -11.04
CA SER A 55 -16.37 -2.20 -10.58
C SER A 55 -16.50 -2.24 -9.05
N SER A 56 -16.15 -1.14 -8.38
CA SER A 56 -16.37 -0.97 -6.95
C SER A 56 -17.85 -1.09 -6.59
N GLN A 57 -18.75 -0.57 -7.44
CA GLN A 57 -20.18 -0.70 -7.21
C GLN A 57 -20.62 -2.16 -7.17
N SER A 58 -20.14 -2.99 -8.10
CA SER A 58 -20.48 -4.42 -8.11
C SER A 58 -19.89 -5.17 -6.91
N LEU A 59 -18.72 -4.73 -6.43
CA LEU A 59 -18.11 -5.28 -5.21
C LEU A 59 -18.93 -4.92 -3.96
N LEU A 60 -19.43 -3.67 -3.89
CA LEU A 60 -20.30 -3.19 -2.82
C LEU A 60 -21.67 -3.91 -2.85
N ASP A 61 -22.31 -3.96 -4.02
CA ASP A 61 -23.61 -4.63 -4.20
C ASP A 61 -23.55 -6.13 -3.88
N GLY A 62 -22.39 -6.74 -4.13
CA GLY A 62 -22.13 -8.14 -3.83
C GLY A 62 -21.61 -8.42 -2.42
N TYR A 63 -21.50 -7.40 -1.56
CA TYR A 63 -20.93 -7.50 -0.20
C TYR A 63 -19.51 -8.10 -0.17
N TYR A 64 -18.75 -7.93 -1.24
CA TYR A 64 -17.35 -8.34 -1.31
C TYR A 64 -16.44 -7.35 -0.59
N ILE A 65 -16.82 -6.07 -0.59
CA ILE A 65 -16.12 -5.00 0.13
C ILE A 65 -17.14 -4.16 0.89
N ASP A 66 -16.72 -3.53 1.99
CA ASP A 66 -17.52 -2.57 2.73
C ASP A 66 -17.43 -1.16 2.11
N PRO A 67 -18.39 -0.25 2.40
CA PRO A 67 -18.39 1.12 1.88
C PRO A 67 -17.17 1.97 2.27
N ASP A 68 -16.50 1.60 3.36
CA ASP A 68 -15.32 2.28 3.90
C ASP A 68 -14.01 1.71 3.34
N PHE A 69 -14.10 0.66 2.51
CA PHE A 69 -12.99 -0.11 1.96
C PHE A 69 -12.05 -0.65 3.06
N SER A 70 -12.59 -0.98 4.23
CA SER A 70 -11.82 -1.37 5.42
C SER A 70 -11.50 -2.87 5.47
N ASN A 71 -12.37 -3.69 4.89
CA ASN A 71 -12.27 -5.15 4.84
C ASN A 71 -11.46 -5.67 3.63
N LEU A 72 -10.39 -4.97 3.25
CA LEU A 72 -9.55 -5.40 2.14
C LEU A 72 -8.07 -5.03 2.30
N ALA A 73 -7.21 -5.85 1.71
CA ALA A 73 -5.77 -5.67 1.69
C ALA A 73 -5.17 -6.20 0.39
N LEU A 74 -4.13 -5.54 -0.12
CA LEU A 74 -3.39 -5.97 -1.30
C LEU A 74 -1.95 -6.26 -0.93
N ARG A 75 -1.46 -7.46 -1.31
CA ARG A 75 -0.12 -7.94 -0.96
C ARG A 75 0.69 -8.35 -2.17
N ASP A 76 1.99 -8.18 -2.06
CA ASP A 76 2.94 -8.82 -2.97
C ASP A 76 3.12 -10.32 -2.66
N SER A 77 3.90 -11.00 -3.49
CA SER A 77 4.22 -12.43 -3.31
C SER A 77 5.01 -12.74 -2.04
N GLY A 78 5.62 -11.73 -1.40
CA GLY A 78 6.29 -11.84 -0.11
C GLY A 78 5.34 -11.72 1.08
N GLY A 79 4.05 -11.47 0.84
CA GLY A 79 3.04 -11.22 1.87
C GLY A 79 3.13 -9.82 2.47
N VAL A 80 3.87 -8.90 1.84
CA VAL A 80 3.99 -7.50 2.28
C VAL A 80 2.87 -6.69 1.65
N ASP A 81 2.23 -5.84 2.46
CA ASP A 81 1.19 -4.96 1.94
C ASP A 81 1.79 -3.93 0.99
N ILE A 82 1.13 -3.76 -0.15
CA ILE A 82 1.41 -2.69 -1.10
C ILE A 82 0.37 -1.58 -0.97
N ALA A 83 0.76 -0.37 -1.34
CA ALA A 83 -0.17 0.75 -1.34
C ALA A 83 -1.14 0.62 -2.52
N PHE A 84 -2.41 0.92 -2.28
CA PHE A 84 -3.43 0.91 -3.34
C PHE A 84 -4.54 1.90 -3.00
N MET A 85 -5.30 2.28 -4.03
CA MET A 85 -6.45 3.16 -3.93
C MET A 85 -7.61 2.52 -4.68
N PRO A 86 -8.72 2.20 -4.00
CA PRO A 86 -9.95 1.80 -4.67
C PRO A 86 -10.52 2.90 -5.55
N GLY A 87 -11.13 2.52 -6.67
CA GLY A 87 -11.89 3.45 -7.49
C GLY A 87 -13.16 3.89 -6.77
N TYR A 88 -13.17 5.05 -6.13
CA TYR A 88 -14.35 5.57 -5.40
C TYR A 88 -15.33 6.22 -6.40
N GLY A 89 -16.51 5.63 -6.58
CA GLY A 89 -17.54 6.12 -7.51
C GLY A 89 -17.24 5.92 -9.00
N SER A 90 -15.97 5.76 -9.40
CA SER A 90 -15.56 5.42 -10.76
C SER A 90 -14.24 4.65 -10.80
N ASN A 91 -14.03 3.87 -11.86
CA ASN A 91 -12.72 3.31 -12.23
C ASN A 91 -11.72 4.42 -12.65
N PRO A 92 -10.41 4.16 -12.63
CA PRO A 92 -9.76 2.90 -12.28
C PRO A 92 -9.42 2.78 -10.78
N TRP A 93 -9.16 1.55 -10.33
CA TRP A 93 -8.38 1.32 -9.13
C TRP A 93 -6.90 1.57 -9.43
N MET A 94 -6.14 1.99 -8.42
CA MET A 94 -4.70 2.22 -8.55
C MET A 94 -3.93 1.35 -7.55
N MET A 95 -2.80 0.80 -7.96
CA MET A 95 -1.86 0.13 -7.08
C MET A 95 -0.43 0.68 -7.28
N TRP A 96 0.35 0.68 -6.21
CA TRP A 96 1.74 1.10 -6.24
C TRP A 96 2.67 -0.09 -6.44
N VAL A 97 3.56 0.02 -7.43
CA VAL A 97 4.58 -0.98 -7.72
C VAL A 97 5.95 -0.34 -7.54
N GLU A 98 6.69 -0.80 -6.52
CA GLU A 98 8.04 -0.29 -6.21
C GLU A 98 9.00 -0.48 -7.38
N GLN A 99 8.97 -1.65 -8.02
CA GLN A 99 9.76 -1.92 -9.21
C GLN A 99 9.12 -3.04 -10.03
N ILE A 100 9.15 -2.89 -11.35
CA ILE A 100 8.85 -3.96 -12.30
C ILE A 100 9.90 -4.00 -13.40
N SER A 101 10.64 -5.12 -13.46
CA SER A 101 11.71 -5.33 -14.44
C SER A 101 11.18 -5.28 -15.88
N GLN A 102 12.08 -4.98 -16.81
CA GLN A 102 11.79 -5.06 -18.24
C GLN A 102 11.25 -6.44 -18.64
N ASN A 103 10.23 -6.46 -19.50
CA ASN A 103 9.61 -7.66 -20.06
C ASN A 103 9.16 -8.67 -18.99
N SER A 104 8.66 -8.17 -17.85
CA SER A 104 8.31 -8.99 -16.70
C SER A 104 6.87 -8.81 -16.27
N ALA A 105 6.43 -9.67 -15.35
CA ALA A 105 5.15 -9.53 -14.69
C ALA A 105 5.30 -9.83 -13.20
N ILE A 106 4.50 -9.16 -12.39
CA ILE A 106 4.42 -9.36 -10.95
C ILE A 106 2.97 -9.62 -10.58
N ASN A 107 2.75 -10.58 -9.69
CA ASN A 107 1.44 -10.93 -9.18
C ASN A 107 1.27 -10.40 -7.76
N TYR A 108 0.04 -10.01 -7.45
CA TYR A 108 -0.40 -9.50 -6.16
C TYR A 108 -1.69 -10.21 -5.76
N ASN A 109 -1.92 -10.32 -4.47
CA ASN A 109 -3.12 -10.94 -3.91
C ASN A 109 -3.98 -9.88 -3.24
N LEU A 110 -5.18 -9.65 -3.78
CA LEU A 110 -6.21 -8.84 -3.15
C LEU A 110 -7.06 -9.74 -2.27
N TYR A 111 -7.13 -9.44 -0.99
CA TYR A 111 -7.98 -10.07 0.00
C TYR A 111 -9.18 -9.17 0.28
N THR A 112 -10.38 -9.74 0.33
CA THR A 112 -11.63 -9.00 0.57
C THR A 112 -12.64 -9.83 1.38
N GLY A 113 -13.69 -9.18 1.87
CA GLY A 113 -14.76 -9.78 2.65
C GLY A 113 -14.39 -9.95 4.12
N GLY A 114 -15.27 -10.61 4.86
CA GLY A 114 -15.18 -10.67 6.32
C GLY A 114 -15.63 -9.38 6.97
N GLU A 115 -15.69 -9.42 8.30
CA GLU A 115 -16.16 -8.32 9.16
C GLU A 115 -14.99 -7.62 9.86
N THR A 116 -13.80 -8.24 9.86
CA THR A 116 -12.61 -7.69 10.48
C THR A 116 -11.91 -6.72 9.54
N ALA A 117 -11.72 -5.46 9.96
CA ALA A 117 -10.92 -4.49 9.23
C ALA A 117 -9.49 -5.02 9.00
N MET A 118 -9.09 -5.14 7.74
CA MET A 118 -7.79 -5.75 7.39
C MET A 118 -6.64 -4.78 7.62
N GLY A 119 -6.89 -3.46 7.55
CA GLY A 119 -5.88 -2.43 7.76
C GLY A 119 -4.89 -2.32 6.60
N GLY A 120 -5.34 -2.62 5.37
CA GLY A 120 -4.56 -2.46 4.14
C GLY A 120 -3.90 -1.08 4.04
N LYS A 121 -2.79 -0.97 3.29
CA LYS A 121 -2.14 0.31 2.98
C LYS A 121 -2.96 1.12 1.97
N LEU A 122 -4.14 1.54 2.39
CA LEU A 122 -5.07 2.29 1.58
C LEU A 122 -4.59 3.74 1.48
N ALA A 123 -4.24 4.17 0.27
CA ALA A 123 -3.89 5.56 -0.02
C ALA A 123 -5.17 6.31 -0.39
N TYR A 124 -5.82 6.93 0.58
CA TYR A 124 -7.05 7.69 0.38
C TYR A 124 -6.75 9.07 -0.23
N PHE A 125 -7.50 9.47 -1.25
CA PHE A 125 -7.68 10.91 -1.52
C PHE A 125 -8.85 11.37 -0.66
N PRO A 126 -8.65 12.35 0.24
CA PRO A 126 -9.75 12.92 1.01
C PRO A 126 -10.85 13.34 0.03
N GLY A 127 -12.09 12.92 0.26
CA GLY A 127 -13.21 13.06 -0.68
C GLY A 127 -13.52 14.51 -1.13
N THR A 128 -14.78 14.87 -1.33
CA THR A 128 -15.12 16.24 -1.79
C THR A 128 -14.68 17.35 -0.83
N ALA A 129 -14.42 17.03 0.44
CA ALA A 129 -13.83 17.95 1.40
C ALA A 129 -12.35 18.28 1.14
N GLY A 130 -11.66 17.49 0.30
CA GLY A 130 -10.23 17.60 0.05
C GLY A 130 -9.39 17.43 1.33
N MET A 131 -8.08 17.59 1.19
CA MET A 131 -7.20 17.67 2.36
C MET A 131 -7.44 19.05 2.99
N SER A 132 -8.45 19.16 3.85
CA SER A 132 -8.64 20.39 4.62
C SER A 132 -7.66 20.38 5.78
N VAL A 133 -6.43 20.85 5.52
CA VAL A 133 -5.63 21.40 6.61
C VAL A 133 -6.22 22.78 6.90
N VAL A 134 -6.33 23.16 8.18
CA VAL A 134 -6.56 24.58 8.51
C VAL A 134 -5.53 25.39 7.75
N ASP A 135 -5.97 26.44 7.05
CA ASP A 135 -5.07 27.32 6.30
C ASP A 135 -3.82 27.62 7.14
N SER A 136 -2.69 27.13 6.64
CA SER A 136 -1.41 27.22 7.30
C SER A 136 -0.44 27.76 6.28
N ALA A 137 0.00 29.00 6.50
CA ALA A 137 1.01 29.67 5.68
C ALA A 137 2.32 28.84 5.54
N SER A 138 2.52 27.82 6.37
CA SER A 138 3.63 26.87 6.25
C SER A 138 3.50 25.83 5.12
N LEU A 139 2.29 25.65 4.58
CA LEU A 139 1.98 24.68 3.52
C LEU A 139 1.76 25.33 2.16
N GLU A 140 1.63 26.66 2.12
CA GLU A 140 1.59 27.40 0.87
C GLU A 140 2.96 27.35 0.20
N LEU A 141 2.98 27.07 -1.10
CA LEU A 141 4.17 27.29 -1.91
C LEU A 141 4.42 28.79 -1.89
N GLY A 142 5.50 29.22 -1.24
CA GLY A 142 5.85 30.63 -1.12
C GLY A 142 5.96 31.31 -2.49
N SER A 143 6.08 32.64 -2.47
CA SER A 143 6.11 33.51 -3.65
C SER A 143 7.24 33.22 -4.66
N ASP A 144 8.13 32.28 -4.33
CA ASP A 144 9.31 31.89 -5.12
C ASP A 144 9.08 30.61 -5.96
N PHE A 145 7.81 30.23 -6.20
CA PHE A 145 7.48 29.15 -7.12
C PHE A 145 7.13 29.69 -8.52
N GLU A 146 7.95 29.33 -9.50
CA GLU A 146 7.75 29.66 -10.92
C GLU A 146 7.33 28.38 -11.68
N ILE A 147 6.31 28.47 -12.53
CA ILE A 147 5.79 27.36 -13.37
C ILE A 147 6.49 27.38 -14.73
#